data_AF-V9IGG7-F1
#
_entry.id   AF-V9IGG7-F1
#
_cell.length_a   1.000
_cell.length_b   1.000
_cell.length_c   1.000
_cell.angle_alpha   90.00
_cell.angle_beta   90.00
_cell.angle_gamma   90.00
#
_symmetry.space_group_name_H-M   'P 1'
#
loop_
_entity.id
_entity.type
_entity.pdbx_description
1 polymer ?
#
loop_
_entity_poly.entity_id
_entity_poly.type
_entity_poly.pdbx_seq_one_letter_code
_entity_poly.pdbx_strand_id
1 'polypeptide(L)'
;MWKENDANRVFNLLLFSNPKSSYQNEYKVFTSSNIHISDYYTININEFDTNNIAEKDFHRLEYILKTTNAKSTVIIDCLTSLILFVGLSKTMWFLKKLSKQVSQLICIYKRDFVQIKIPCIETLGSTYVKIQKFSNSMINKNFNYIVEFVHRKINGGILKQQEIVNQNIISYEIQSQKLEQSKKLDSECKKLNQIESSFRLETSENEIKQEKKSNITIYI
;
A
#
# COMPACT_ATOMS: atom_id res chain seq x y z
N MET A 1 20.71 -8.89 -19.16
CA MET A 1 21.44 -8.91 -17.87
C MET A 1 21.00 -7.68 -17.08
N TRP A 2 20.26 -7.87 -15.98
CA TRP A 2 19.83 -6.77 -15.12
C TRP A 2 21.07 -6.12 -14.50
N LYS A 3 21.20 -4.80 -14.66
CA LYS A 3 22.26 -4.02 -14.04
C LYS A 3 21.72 -3.44 -12.73
N GLU A 4 22.51 -3.49 -11.69
CA GLU A 4 22.22 -2.79 -10.45
C GLU A 4 22.13 -1.29 -10.77
N ASN A 5 20.94 -0.71 -10.63
CA ASN A 5 20.71 0.69 -11.01
C ASN A 5 21.47 1.67 -10.11
N ASP A 6 21.70 1.29 -8.85
CA ASP A 6 22.47 2.07 -7.89
C ASP A 6 22.96 1.17 -6.75
N ALA A 7 24.25 0.82 -6.80
CA ALA A 7 24.90 -0.04 -5.81
C ALA A 7 25.04 0.63 -4.43
N ASN A 8 24.71 1.91 -4.29
CA ASN A 8 24.71 2.63 -3.00
C ASN A 8 23.30 2.74 -2.41
N ARG A 9 22.28 2.21 -3.08
CA ARG A 9 20.91 2.35 -2.62
C ARG A 9 20.65 1.44 -1.42
N VAL A 10 20.37 2.06 -0.28
CA VAL A 10 20.04 1.36 0.97
C VAL A 10 18.56 0.98 1.00
N PHE A 11 18.27 -0.25 1.37
CA PHE A 11 16.93 -0.79 1.58
C PHE A 11 16.76 -1.20 3.04
N ASN A 12 15.72 -0.69 3.69
CA ASN A 12 15.31 -1.11 5.03
C ASN A 12 14.02 -1.92 4.91
N LEU A 13 14.08 -3.21 5.24
CA LEU A 13 12.94 -4.11 5.29
C LEU A 13 12.44 -4.21 6.74
N LEU A 14 11.23 -3.73 6.99
CA LEU A 14 10.55 -3.80 8.28
C LEU A 14 9.58 -4.98 8.27
N LEU A 15 9.81 -5.96 9.13
CA LEU A 15 9.02 -7.17 9.21
C LEU A 15 7.95 -7.09 10.30
N PHE A 16 6.69 -7.19 9.90
CA PHE A 16 5.51 -7.21 10.78
C PHE A 16 4.68 -8.49 10.63
N SER A 17 5.01 -9.37 9.67
CA SER A 17 4.27 -10.63 9.47
C SER A 17 5.11 -11.91 9.50
N ASN A 18 6.43 -11.79 9.37
CA ASN A 18 7.33 -12.93 9.36
C ASN A 18 8.53 -12.67 10.27
N PRO A 19 9.08 -13.69 10.94
CA PRO A 19 10.32 -13.55 11.67
C PRO A 19 11.48 -13.35 10.70
N LYS A 20 12.54 -12.68 11.16
CA LYS A 20 13.78 -12.50 10.39
C LYS A 20 14.44 -13.84 10.01
N SER A 21 14.21 -14.89 10.80
CA SER A 21 14.69 -16.24 10.50
C SER A 21 14.14 -16.80 9.19
N SER A 22 12.97 -16.35 8.71
CA SER A 22 12.42 -16.75 7.41
C SER A 22 13.32 -16.37 6.24
N TYR A 23 14.20 -15.36 6.40
CA TYR A 23 15.12 -14.88 5.38
C TYR A 23 16.53 -15.48 5.50
N GLN A 24 16.82 -16.28 6.54
CA GLN A 24 18.16 -16.85 6.76
C GLN A 24 18.57 -17.85 5.67
N ASN A 25 17.59 -18.49 5.02
CA ASN A 25 17.82 -19.44 3.93
C ASN A 25 17.62 -18.81 2.54
N GLU A 26 17.17 -17.54 2.48
CA GLU A 26 17.00 -16.86 1.20
C GLU A 26 18.35 -16.32 0.71
N TYR A 27 18.57 -16.46 -0.61
CA TYR A 27 19.84 -16.30 -1.32
C TYR A 27 20.66 -15.05 -0.93
N LYS A 28 21.95 -15.07 -1.32
CA LYS A 28 22.98 -14.01 -1.21
C LYS A 28 22.50 -12.55 -1.37
N VAL A 29 21.39 -12.32 -2.06
CA VAL A 29 20.73 -11.02 -2.25
C VAL A 29 20.34 -10.38 -0.91
N PHE A 30 19.73 -11.12 0.02
CA PHE A 30 19.32 -10.60 1.33
C PHE A 30 20.47 -10.47 2.33
N THR A 31 21.64 -11.05 2.00
CA THR A 31 22.89 -10.87 2.76
C THR A 31 23.75 -9.72 2.23
N SER A 32 23.28 -8.97 1.24
CA SER A 32 23.99 -7.79 0.73
C SER A 32 24.06 -6.69 1.80
N SER A 33 25.17 -5.94 1.84
CA SER A 33 25.41 -4.89 2.85
C SER A 33 24.39 -3.76 2.82
N ASN A 34 23.68 -3.61 1.70
CA ASN A 34 22.75 -2.51 1.46
C ASN A 34 21.31 -2.84 1.89
N ILE A 35 21.04 -4.06 2.35
CA ILE A 35 19.72 -4.48 2.84
C ILE A 35 19.79 -4.67 4.35
N HIS A 36 19.01 -3.87 5.08
CA HIS A 36 18.86 -3.98 6.52
C HIS A 36 17.48 -4.55 6.85
N ILE A 37 17.47 -5.73 7.50
CA ILE A 37 16.22 -6.40 7.91
C ILE A 37 16.02 -6.19 9.41
N SER A 38 14.92 -5.52 9.76
CA SER A 38 14.49 -5.25 11.13
C SER A 38 13.24 -6.05 11.47
N ASP A 39 13.32 -6.84 12.54
CA ASP A 39 12.24 -7.72 12.98
C ASP A 39 11.36 -7.01 14.01
N TYR A 40 10.10 -6.76 13.66
CA TYR A 40 9.06 -6.27 14.56
C TYR A 40 7.92 -7.29 14.74
N TYR A 41 8.05 -8.47 14.15
CA TYR A 41 7.09 -9.57 14.29
C TYR A 41 7.42 -10.42 15.51
N THR A 42 8.70 -10.76 15.70
CA THR A 42 9.12 -11.59 16.82
C THR A 42 9.12 -10.79 18.12
N ILE A 43 8.31 -11.26 19.08
CA ILE A 43 8.21 -10.69 20.42
C ILE A 43 9.15 -11.46 21.35
N ASN A 44 10.03 -10.74 22.06
CA ASN A 44 10.77 -11.32 23.18
C ASN A 44 9.81 -11.53 24.35
N ILE A 45 9.52 -12.79 24.67
CA ILE A 45 8.57 -13.19 25.74
C ILE A 45 9.04 -12.64 27.10
N ASN A 46 10.35 -12.47 27.30
CA ASN A 46 10.92 -11.93 28.54
C ASN A 46 10.69 -10.42 28.72
N GLU A 47 10.29 -9.70 27.66
CA GLU A 47 10.00 -8.25 27.68
C GLU A 47 8.50 -7.95 27.53
N PHE A 48 7.68 -9.01 27.47
CA PHE A 48 6.25 -8.92 27.22
C PHE A 48 5.50 -8.57 28.50
N ASP A 49 5.01 -7.33 28.58
CA ASP A 49 4.16 -6.83 29.65
C ASP A 49 2.79 -6.53 29.05
N THR A 50 1.78 -7.31 29.45
CA THR A 50 0.41 -7.22 28.92
C THR A 50 -0.28 -5.91 29.24
N ASN A 51 0.15 -5.22 30.30
CA ASN A 51 -0.53 -4.03 30.79
C ASN A 51 -0.19 -2.77 29.98
N ASN A 52 0.91 -2.79 29.20
CA ASN A 52 1.43 -1.63 28.45
C ASN A 52 1.59 -1.90 26.94
N ILE A 53 0.97 -2.95 26.39
CA ILE A 53 1.15 -3.37 24.99
C ILE A 53 0.87 -2.21 24.02
N ALA A 54 -0.29 -1.55 24.14
CA ALA A 54 -0.72 -0.53 23.18
C ALA A 54 0.15 0.74 23.16
N GLU A 55 0.79 1.09 24.29
CA GLU A 55 1.73 2.20 24.39
C GLU A 55 3.11 1.78 23.86
N LYS A 56 3.61 0.61 24.26
CA LYS A 56 4.86 0.03 23.74
C LYS A 56 4.84 -0.10 22.22
N ASP A 57 3.70 -0.50 21.65
CA ASP A 57 3.56 -0.69 20.20
C ASP A 57 3.61 0.64 19.43
N PHE A 58 3.07 1.71 20.01
CA PHE A 58 3.19 3.04 19.41
C PHE A 58 4.62 3.59 19.55
N HIS A 59 5.26 3.40 20.70
CA HIS A 59 6.66 3.79 20.90
C HIS A 59 7.62 3.07 19.95
N ARG A 60 7.31 1.81 19.56
CA ARG A 60 8.06 1.12 18.49
C ARG A 60 7.99 1.86 17.16
N LEU A 61 6.82 2.38 16.78
CA LEU A 61 6.69 3.19 15.55
C LEU A 61 7.49 4.49 15.65
N GLU A 62 7.45 5.16 16.81
CA GLU A 62 8.26 6.36 17.06
C GLU A 62 9.76 6.06 16.98
N TYR A 63 10.19 4.93 17.53
CA TYR A 63 11.57 4.48 17.45
C TYR A 63 11.99 4.27 15.98
N ILE A 64 11.17 3.58 15.18
CA ILE A 64 11.42 3.39 13.74
C ILE A 64 11.57 4.75 13.04
N LEU A 65 10.69 5.72 13.30
CA LEU A 65 10.76 7.06 12.71
C LEU A 65 12.03 7.84 13.13
N LYS A 66 12.60 7.54 14.30
CA LYS A 66 13.84 8.17 14.78
C LYS A 66 15.09 7.53 14.18
N THR A 67 15.08 6.22 13.94
CA THR A 67 16.26 5.48 13.47
C THR A 67 16.33 5.31 11.95
N THR A 68 15.23 5.58 11.22
CA THR A 68 15.19 5.40 9.77
C THR A 68 16.00 6.48 9.05
N ASN A 69 16.86 6.05 8.12
CA ASN A 69 17.68 6.94 7.30
C ASN A 69 16.88 7.57 6.15
N ALA A 70 16.98 8.89 6.01
CA ALA A 70 16.24 9.68 5.02
C ALA A 70 16.53 9.32 3.54
N LYS A 71 17.71 8.76 3.24
CA LYS A 71 18.08 8.39 1.86
C LYS A 71 17.65 6.97 1.45
N SER A 72 17.12 6.19 2.39
CA SER A 72 16.81 4.78 2.16
C SER A 72 15.45 4.55 1.50
N THR A 73 15.33 3.42 0.79
CA THR A 73 14.02 2.83 0.46
C THR A 73 13.56 2.02 1.65
N VAL A 74 12.35 2.27 2.15
CA VAL A 74 11.76 1.46 3.21
C VAL A 74 10.67 0.56 2.64
N ILE A 75 10.70 -0.71 3.02
CA ILE A 75 9.72 -1.73 2.65
C ILE A 75 9.05 -2.23 3.92
N ILE A 76 7.71 -2.13 3.97
CA ILE A 76 6.87 -2.75 5.01
C ILE A 76 6.30 -4.03 4.41
N ASP A 77 6.70 -5.18 4.97
CA ASP A 77 6.39 -6.51 4.44
C ASP A 77 4.89 -6.87 4.47
N CYS A 78 4.14 -6.28 5.41
CA CYS A 78 2.73 -6.53 5.58
C CYS A 78 2.03 -5.37 6.30
N LEU A 79 1.43 -4.48 5.51
CA LEU A 79 0.60 -3.39 5.99
C LEU A 79 -0.61 -3.90 6.79
N THR A 80 -1.19 -5.04 6.38
CA THR A 80 -2.33 -5.65 7.07
C THR A 80 -1.99 -6.01 8.51
N SER A 81 -0.86 -6.68 8.74
CA SER A 81 -0.40 -7.04 10.08
C SER A 81 -0.11 -5.81 10.92
N LEU A 82 0.53 -4.79 10.33
CA LEU A 82 0.77 -3.52 11.03
C LEU A 82 -0.54 -2.87 11.48
N ILE A 83 -1.58 -2.82 10.64
CA ILE A 83 -2.90 -2.29 11.01
C ILE A 83 -3.54 -3.11 12.12
N LEU A 84 -3.43 -4.44 12.09
CA LEU A 84 -3.95 -5.29 13.16
C LEU A 84 -3.20 -5.06 14.48
N PHE A 85 -1.91 -4.76 14.40
CA PHE A 85 -1.05 -4.57 15.56
C PHE A 85 -1.29 -3.23 16.26
N VAL A 86 -1.30 -2.11 15.53
CA VAL A 86 -1.41 -0.76 16.14
C VAL A 86 -2.72 -0.03 15.83
N GLY A 87 -3.57 -0.59 14.99
CA GLY A 87 -4.79 0.07 14.52
C GLY A 87 -4.57 0.99 13.32
N LEU A 88 -5.64 1.18 12.52
CA LEU A 88 -5.60 1.92 11.26
C LEU A 88 -5.08 3.36 11.42
N SER A 89 -5.59 4.10 12.41
CA SER A 89 -5.25 5.51 12.61
C SER A 89 -3.75 5.71 12.92
N LYS A 90 -3.19 4.89 13.81
CA LYS A 90 -1.76 4.94 14.16
C LYS A 90 -0.90 4.52 12.98
N THR A 91 -1.31 3.51 12.22
CA THR A 91 -0.62 3.11 10.98
C THR A 91 -0.60 4.24 9.96
N MET A 92 -1.74 4.89 9.70
CA MET A 92 -1.80 6.00 8.73
C MET A 92 -0.94 7.18 9.16
N TRP A 93 -0.92 7.51 10.45
CA TRP A 93 -0.01 8.51 11.01
C TRP A 93 1.46 8.14 10.76
N PHE A 94 1.83 6.90 11.06
CA PHE A 94 3.20 6.39 10.88
C PHE A 94 3.64 6.44 9.41
N LEU A 95 2.83 5.93 8.49
CA LEU A 95 3.13 5.95 7.05
C LEU A 95 3.29 7.38 6.51
N LYS A 96 2.44 8.31 6.97
CA LYS A 96 2.52 9.72 6.57
C LYS A 96 3.80 10.40 7.07
N LYS A 97 4.29 10.03 8.26
CA LYS A 97 5.55 10.57 8.80
C LYS A 97 6.75 9.95 8.09
N LEU A 98 6.75 8.62 7.96
CA LEU A 98 7.83 7.87 7.34
C LEU A 98 8.03 8.26 5.88
N SER A 99 6.94 8.38 5.09
CA SER A 99 7.02 8.75 3.66
C SER A 99 7.62 10.13 3.40
N LYS A 100 7.63 11.03 4.39
CA LYS A 100 8.29 12.34 4.29
C LYS A 100 9.77 12.30 4.62
N GLN A 101 10.22 11.27 5.33
CA GLN A 101 11.60 11.12 5.75
C GLN A 101 12.40 10.36 4.69
N VAL A 102 11.83 9.32 4.09
CA VAL A 102 12.54 8.35 3.25
C VAL A 102 12.45 8.68 1.77
N SER A 103 13.37 8.14 0.95
CA SER A 103 13.37 8.39 -0.50
C SER A 103 12.25 7.66 -1.21
N GLN A 104 11.91 6.45 -0.75
CA GLN A 104 10.77 5.68 -1.25
C GLN A 104 10.20 4.80 -0.13
N LEU A 105 8.88 4.77 -0.02
CA LEU A 105 8.16 3.88 0.88
C LEU A 105 7.33 2.89 0.06
N ILE A 106 7.54 1.59 0.30
CA ILE A 106 6.82 0.49 -0.33
C ILE A 106 6.06 -0.25 0.78
N CYS A 107 4.76 -0.42 0.62
CA CYS A 107 3.92 -1.14 1.57
C CYS A 107 3.26 -2.32 0.88
N ILE A 108 3.48 -3.53 1.38
CA ILE A 108 2.84 -4.75 0.86
C ILE A 108 1.52 -4.96 1.61
N TYR A 109 0.40 -4.90 0.88
CA TYR A 109 -0.92 -5.12 1.45
C TYR A 109 -1.48 -6.48 1.03
N LYS A 110 -1.54 -7.42 1.98
CA LYS A 110 -2.12 -8.76 1.77
C LYS A 110 -3.63 -8.69 1.96
N ARG A 111 -4.39 -8.74 0.86
CA ARG A 111 -5.86 -8.60 0.86
C ARG A 111 -6.61 -9.79 1.47
N ASP A 112 -5.96 -10.94 1.56
CA ASP A 112 -6.60 -12.21 1.94
C ASP A 112 -6.56 -12.45 3.47
N PHE A 113 -5.85 -11.60 4.22
CA PHE A 113 -5.63 -11.77 5.66
C PHE A 113 -6.80 -11.28 6.53
N VAL A 114 -7.63 -10.37 6.02
CA VAL A 114 -8.69 -9.72 6.80
C VAL A 114 -9.99 -9.67 6.02
N GLN A 115 -11.10 -9.94 6.69
CA GLN A 115 -12.44 -9.84 6.11
C GLN A 115 -12.79 -8.38 5.79
N ILE A 116 -12.43 -7.46 6.70
CA ILE A 116 -12.63 -6.02 6.53
C ILE A 116 -11.46 -5.45 5.74
N LYS A 117 -11.69 -5.24 4.44
CA LYS A 117 -10.69 -4.64 3.54
C LYS A 117 -10.67 -3.12 3.73
N ILE A 118 -9.49 -2.51 3.59
CA ILE A 118 -9.42 -1.04 3.57
C ILE A 118 -10.09 -0.56 2.28
N PRO A 119 -11.15 0.25 2.38
CA PRO A 119 -11.79 0.81 1.20
C PRO A 119 -10.82 1.74 0.48
N CYS A 120 -10.82 1.66 -0.85
CA CYS A 120 -9.99 2.51 -1.71
C CYS A 120 -8.49 2.52 -1.33
N ILE A 121 -7.93 1.38 -0.88
CA ILE A 121 -6.50 1.26 -0.51
C ILE A 121 -5.56 1.81 -1.59
N GLU A 122 -5.96 1.69 -2.85
CA GLU A 122 -5.21 2.20 -3.99
C GLU A 122 -5.01 3.72 -3.96
N THR A 123 -5.76 4.46 -3.13
CA THR A 123 -5.66 5.92 -2.97
C THR A 123 -4.62 6.36 -1.95
N LEU A 124 -4.14 5.46 -1.08
CA LEU A 124 -3.20 5.82 -0.01
C LEU A 124 -1.79 6.17 -0.50
N GLY A 125 -1.42 5.69 -1.70
CA GLY A 125 -0.11 5.91 -2.30
C GLY A 125 -0.17 6.72 -3.60
N SER A 126 1.00 7.24 -4.00
CA SER A 126 1.20 7.81 -5.34
C SER A 126 1.12 6.73 -6.42
N THR A 127 1.55 5.51 -6.10
CA THR A 127 1.51 4.35 -6.98
C THR A 127 0.88 3.17 -6.25
N TYR A 128 -0.02 2.47 -6.94
CA TYR A 128 -0.64 1.24 -6.48
C TYR A 128 -0.39 0.14 -7.50
N VAL A 129 0.08 -1.01 -7.00
CA VAL A 129 0.38 -2.20 -7.80
C VAL A 129 -0.43 -3.34 -7.22
N LYS A 130 -1.33 -3.89 -8.03
CA LYS A 130 -2.16 -5.03 -7.66
C LYS A 130 -1.69 -6.25 -8.43
N ILE A 131 -1.25 -7.25 -7.69
CA ILE A 131 -0.80 -8.53 -8.23
C ILE A 131 -1.97 -9.51 -8.14
N GLN A 132 -2.31 -10.14 -9.26
CA GLN A 132 -3.37 -11.14 -9.35
C GLN A 132 -2.82 -12.43 -9.94
N LYS A 133 -3.20 -13.55 -9.33
CA LYS A 133 -2.83 -14.88 -9.83
C LYS A 133 -3.41 -15.11 -11.23
N PHE A 134 -2.59 -15.56 -12.18
CA PHE A 134 -3.06 -16.02 -13.48
C PHE A 134 -3.58 -17.47 -13.35
N SER A 135 -4.70 -17.80 -13.98
CA SER A 135 -5.46 -19.04 -13.75
C SER A 135 -4.72 -20.36 -14.09
N ASN A 136 -3.55 -20.32 -14.74
CA ASN A 136 -2.70 -21.49 -15.02
C ASN A 136 -1.34 -21.42 -14.29
N SER A 137 -1.39 -21.37 -12.96
CA SER A 137 -0.40 -20.67 -12.13
C SER A 137 0.98 -21.31 -11.90
N MET A 138 1.31 -22.47 -12.48
CA MET A 138 2.69 -22.97 -12.50
C MET A 138 2.90 -23.85 -13.72
N ILE A 139 3.56 -23.31 -14.72
CA ILE A 139 4.15 -24.10 -15.80
C ILE A 139 5.65 -23.89 -15.67
N ASN A 140 6.42 -24.98 -15.49
CA ASN A 140 7.88 -24.97 -15.51
C ASN A 140 8.58 -24.04 -14.50
N LYS A 141 8.19 -24.07 -13.21
CA LYS A 141 8.85 -23.31 -12.11
C LYS A 141 8.84 -21.77 -12.29
N ASN A 142 7.90 -21.25 -13.08
CA ASN A 142 7.68 -19.82 -13.25
C ASN A 142 6.36 -19.42 -12.60
N PHE A 143 6.36 -18.28 -11.89
CA PHE A 143 5.14 -17.61 -11.46
C PHE A 143 4.60 -16.78 -12.61
N ASN A 144 3.36 -17.05 -13.01
CA ASN A 144 2.63 -16.23 -13.97
C ASN A 144 1.55 -15.46 -13.22
N TYR A 145 1.56 -14.14 -13.35
CA TYR A 145 0.60 -13.26 -12.69
C TYR A 145 0.30 -12.03 -13.54
N ILE A 146 -0.87 -11.46 -13.30
CA ILE A 146 -1.27 -10.19 -13.87
C ILE A 146 -0.94 -9.09 -12.87
N VAL A 147 -0.37 -8.00 -13.37
CA VAL A 147 -0.14 -6.78 -12.60
C VAL A 147 -1.03 -5.68 -13.15
N GLU A 148 -1.89 -5.12 -12.31
CA GLU A 148 -2.54 -3.83 -12.57
C GLU A 148 -1.75 -2.73 -11.87
N PHE A 149 -1.32 -1.74 -12.64
CA PHE A 149 -0.55 -0.58 -12.20
C PHE A 149 -1.41 0.67 -12.29
N VAL A 150 -1.47 1.44 -11.19
CA VAL A 150 -2.13 2.74 -11.13
C VAL A 150 -1.17 3.76 -10.53
N HIS A 151 -0.87 4.84 -11.26
CA HIS A 151 0.01 5.91 -10.78
C HIS A 151 -0.69 7.27 -10.87
N ARG A 152 -0.68 8.02 -9.76
CA ARG A 152 -1.18 9.38 -9.66
C ARG A 152 -0.02 10.35 -9.86
N LYS A 153 -0.11 11.10 -10.95
CA LYS A 153 0.80 12.19 -11.26
C LYS A 153 0.53 13.38 -10.33
N ILE A 154 1.56 14.19 -10.12
CA ILE A 154 1.50 15.40 -9.27
C ILE A 154 0.42 16.38 -9.77
N ASN A 155 0.15 16.41 -11.09
CA ASN A 155 -0.88 17.25 -11.69
C ASN A 155 -2.31 16.66 -11.61
N GLY A 156 -2.53 15.60 -10.84
CA GLY A 156 -3.84 14.94 -10.69
C GLY A 156 -4.18 13.92 -11.78
N GLY A 157 -3.36 13.80 -12.84
CA GLY A 157 -3.56 12.77 -13.87
C GLY A 157 -3.34 11.35 -13.33
N ILE A 158 -4.14 10.39 -13.82
CA ILE A 158 -4.02 8.98 -13.44
C ILE A 158 -3.52 8.17 -14.64
N LEU A 159 -2.38 7.50 -14.48
CA LEU A 159 -1.90 6.50 -15.42
C LEU A 159 -2.37 5.11 -14.95
N LYS A 160 -3.00 4.34 -15.85
CA LYS A 160 -3.37 2.94 -15.61
C LYS A 160 -2.71 2.06 -16.66
N GLN A 161 -2.16 0.93 -16.23
CA GLN A 161 -1.53 -0.05 -17.11
C GLN A 161 -1.77 -1.45 -16.55
N GLN A 162 -1.85 -2.44 -17.45
CA GLN A 162 -1.97 -3.84 -17.07
C GLN A 162 -0.91 -4.65 -17.82
N GLU A 163 -0.26 -5.57 -17.13
CA GLU A 163 0.81 -6.41 -17.67
C GLU A 163 0.61 -7.87 -17.26
N ILE A 164 0.98 -8.79 -18.15
CA ILE A 164 1.24 -10.18 -17.78
C ILE A 164 2.72 -10.28 -17.42
N VAL A 165 3.01 -10.84 -16.26
CA VAL A 165 4.35 -11.02 -15.74
C VAL A 165 4.65 -12.51 -15.57
N ASN A 166 5.80 -12.92 -16.11
CA ASN A 166 6.41 -14.23 -15.89
C ASN A 166 7.67 -14.02 -15.06
N GLN A 167 7.74 -14.67 -13.90
CA GLN A 167 8.88 -14.59 -13.00
C GLN A 167 9.46 -15.99 -12.75
N ASN A 168 10.75 -16.15 -13.03
CA ASN A 168 11.45 -17.38 -12.72
C ASN A 168 11.82 -17.44 -11.23
N ILE A 169 11.51 -18.57 -10.59
CA ILE A 169 11.72 -18.74 -9.14
C ILE A 169 13.19 -18.91 -8.77
N ILE A 170 14.02 -19.42 -9.69
CA ILE A 170 15.43 -19.75 -9.43
C ILE A 170 16.34 -18.59 -9.84
N SER A 171 16.16 -18.05 -11.06
CA SER A 171 17.00 -16.96 -11.56
C SER A 171 16.52 -15.57 -11.11
N TYR A 172 15.32 -15.47 -10.52
CA TYR A 172 14.65 -14.22 -10.20
C TYR A 172 14.41 -13.30 -11.40
N GLU A 173 14.57 -13.81 -12.62
CA GLU A 173 14.31 -13.04 -13.84
C GLU A 173 12.80 -12.76 -13.96
N ILE A 174 12.47 -11.51 -14.25
CA ILE A 174 11.10 -11.04 -14.45
C ILE A 174 10.98 -10.59 -15.90
N GLN A 175 10.02 -11.14 -16.62
CA GLN A 175 9.64 -10.72 -17.96
C GLN A 175 8.20 -10.23 -17.90
N SER A 176 7.92 -9.08 -18.51
CA SER A 176 6.56 -8.55 -18.57
C SER A 176 6.15 -8.17 -19.98
N GLN A 177 4.86 -8.35 -20.28
CA GLN A 177 4.24 -7.97 -21.52
C GLN A 177 3.03 -7.10 -21.21
N LYS A 178 3.02 -5.89 -21.76
CA LYS A 178 1.89 -4.97 -21.63
C LYS A 178 0.68 -5.56 -22.33
N LEU A 179 -0.44 -5.63 -21.62
CA LEU A 179 -1.73 -5.95 -22.21
C LEU A 179 -2.23 -4.69 -22.90
N GLU A 180 -2.42 -4.77 -24.22
CA GLU A 180 -3.13 -3.72 -24.94
C GLU A 180 -4.57 -3.70 -24.44
N GLN A 181 -4.90 -2.64 -23.69
CA GLN A 181 -6.28 -2.38 -23.34
C GLN A 181 -7.01 -2.04 -24.63
N SER A 182 -7.86 -2.95 -25.11
CA SER A 182 -8.89 -2.57 -26.07
C SER A 182 -9.65 -1.40 -25.44
N LYS A 183 -9.73 -0.28 -26.18
CA LYS A 183 -10.42 0.93 -25.72
C LYS A 183 -11.91 0.61 -25.55
N LYS A 184 -12.30 0.09 -24.39
CA LYS A 184 -13.65 0.06 -23.82
C LYS A 184 -13.63 -0.79 -22.56
N LEU A 185 -13.59 -0.14 -21.41
CA LEU A 185 -14.31 -0.56 -20.21
C LEU A 185 -14.35 0.66 -19.31
N ASP A 186 -15.52 1.29 -19.33
CA ASP A 186 -15.88 2.37 -18.45
C ASP A 186 -15.53 2.01 -17.01
N SER A 187 -14.90 2.95 -16.34
CA SER A 187 -14.56 2.86 -14.94
C SER A 187 -15.84 2.66 -14.11
N GLU A 188 -16.07 1.45 -13.61
CA GLU A 188 -16.97 1.18 -12.47
C GLU A 188 -16.39 1.71 -11.13
N CYS A 189 -15.87 2.93 -11.18
CA CYS A 189 -15.57 3.75 -10.02
C CYS A 189 -16.12 5.18 -10.27
N LYS A 190 -17.30 5.25 -10.89
CA LYS A 190 -18.11 6.47 -11.03
C LYS A 190 -19.46 6.27 -10.34
N LYS A 191 -19.47 6.05 -9.02
CA LYS A 191 -20.68 6.25 -8.18
C LYS A 191 -20.36 6.73 -6.76
N LEU A 192 -19.30 7.53 -6.60
CA LEU A 192 -19.01 8.23 -5.32
C LEU A 192 -18.69 9.72 -5.47
N ASN A 193 -18.77 10.28 -6.68
CA ASN A 193 -18.53 11.71 -6.94
C ASN A 193 -19.73 12.37 -7.64
N GLN A 194 -20.95 12.17 -7.13
CA GLN A 194 -22.03 13.10 -7.42
C GLN A 194 -22.07 14.15 -6.30
N ILE A 195 -21.01 14.94 -6.23
CA ILE A 195 -21.09 16.29 -5.67
C ILE A 195 -21.25 17.18 -6.90
N GLU A 196 -22.49 17.38 -7.33
CA GLU A 196 -22.85 18.45 -8.25
C GLU A 196 -22.74 19.77 -7.49
N SER A 197 -21.53 20.32 -7.39
CA SER A 197 -21.35 21.72 -6.98
C SER A 197 -21.21 22.58 -8.24
N SER A 198 -22.30 22.81 -8.94
CA SER A 198 -22.43 23.99 -9.79
C SER A 198 -23.01 25.12 -8.94
N PHE A 199 -22.17 25.81 -8.18
CA PHE A 199 -22.54 27.10 -7.63
C PHE A 199 -22.46 28.13 -8.76
N ARG A 200 -23.59 28.37 -9.42
CA ARG A 200 -23.93 29.72 -9.91
C ARG A 200 -25.03 30.23 -8.99
N LEU A 201 -24.66 31.19 -8.14
CA LEU A 201 -25.61 31.97 -7.35
C LEU A 201 -26.30 32.95 -8.30
N GLU A 202 -27.50 32.60 -8.75
CA GLU A 202 -28.48 33.56 -9.26
C GLU A 202 -29.70 33.49 -8.33
N THR A 203 -29.62 34.22 -7.23
CA THR A 203 -30.75 34.45 -6.32
C THR A 203 -31.82 35.24 -7.06
N SER A 204 -32.95 34.59 -7.34
CA SER A 204 -34.15 35.28 -7.80
C SER A 204 -34.93 35.81 -6.59
N GLU A 205 -35.38 37.07 -6.64
CA GLU A 205 -36.07 37.77 -5.53
C GLU A 205 -37.39 37.10 -5.08
N ASN A 206 -37.86 36.08 -5.81
CA ASN A 206 -39.09 35.36 -5.51
C ASN A 206 -38.88 34.09 -4.65
N GLU A 207 -37.65 33.62 -4.44
CA GLU A 207 -37.37 32.38 -3.67
C GLU A 207 -37.32 32.59 -2.14
N ILE A 208 -37.26 33.83 -1.66
CA ILE A 208 -37.26 34.16 -0.23
C ILE A 208 -38.65 33.89 0.43
N LYS A 209 -39.72 33.67 -0.35
CA LYS A 209 -41.09 33.56 0.18
C LYS A 209 -41.67 32.14 0.32
N GLN A 210 -40.89 31.08 0.07
CA GLN A 210 -41.34 29.69 0.28
C GLN A 210 -40.62 28.95 1.41
N GLU A 211 -40.03 29.68 2.36
CA GLU A 211 -39.50 29.16 3.63
C GLU A 211 -40.58 28.66 4.62
N LYS A 212 -41.81 28.38 4.18
CA LYS A 212 -42.92 27.97 5.06
C LYS A 212 -43.79 26.90 4.41
N LYS A 213 -43.34 25.65 4.47
CA LYS A 213 -44.13 24.39 4.56
C LYS A 213 -43.16 23.21 4.30
N SER A 214 -42.42 22.76 5.32
CA SER A 214 -42.83 21.65 6.20
C SER A 214 -43.13 20.35 5.45
N ASN A 215 -42.16 19.43 5.37
CA ASN A 215 -42.05 18.27 6.28
C ASN A 215 -41.10 17.22 5.71
N ILE A 216 -40.06 16.95 6.48
CA ILE A 216 -39.07 15.90 6.26
C ILE A 216 -39.65 14.57 6.76
N THR A 217 -39.46 13.48 6.02
CA THR A 217 -39.48 12.12 6.57
C THR A 217 -38.49 11.25 5.80
N ILE A 218 -37.54 10.66 6.52
CA ILE A 218 -36.56 9.68 6.04
C ILE A 218 -36.91 8.35 6.72
N TYR A 219 -36.92 7.25 5.96
CA TYR A 219 -36.89 5.89 6.51
C TYR A 219 -35.56 5.23 6.13
N ILE A 220 -35.08 4.40 7.07
CA ILE A 220 -33.77 3.72 7.14
C ILE A 220 -33.59 2.72 6.00
#